data_AF-A0A4R7VX74-F1
#
_entry.id   AF-A0A4R7VX74-F1
#
_cell.length_a   1.000
_cell.length_b   1.000
_cell.length_c   1.000
_cell.angle_alpha   90.00
_cell.angle_beta   90.00
_cell.angle_gamma   90.00
#
_symmetry.space_group_name_H-M   'P 1'
#
loop_
_entity.id
_entity.type
_entity.pdbx_description
1 polymer ?
#
loop_
_entity_poly.entity_id
_entity_poly.type
_entity_poly.pdbx_seq_one_letter_code
_entity_poly.pdbx_strand_id
1 'polypeptide(L)'
;MKMRQMSRLGIATVIGAALAMVGLLVTTAALSWHVDDVAATPTTRPTTRTTTTTTSAPPTTTTTTTTAVPTTTTTAKAPPAAAVTPAAANCAKPAFSTSEADDGWSDGDYYVQNNMWNASDYKVSQKLAACSAANWSVTTTADDDNGDGAVKTYPNVHKDYHDWDTGKEPPLSQYSRLTSTFAATSPHTGIYNVAYDIWLNGVPGNREVMIWTDNFHQSPAGDRVAGGLSFSGTTWDLYATDDNEYLAFVPSHTLTRGTLDLRAFLDYLVKNGHVQSNSTLGQICFGAEVVSTGGKPATFQFTDFSVTD
;
A
#
# COMPACT_ATOMS: atom_id res chain seq x y z
N MET A 1 -15.31 7.97 31.20
CA MET A 1 -16.37 6.94 31.19
C MET A 1 -15.65 5.62 30.92
N LYS A 2 -15.57 4.71 31.91
CA LYS A 2 -14.70 3.52 31.87
C LYS A 2 -15.27 2.47 30.89
N MET A 3 -14.58 2.21 29.78
CA MET A 3 -14.81 1.01 28.98
C MET A 3 -14.41 -0.22 29.80
N ARG A 4 -15.33 -1.17 29.90
CA ARG A 4 -15.11 -2.45 30.56
C ARG A 4 -14.30 -3.35 29.64
N GLN A 5 -13.14 -3.80 30.10
CA GLN A 5 -12.51 -5.02 29.60
C GLN A 5 -13.50 -6.17 29.78
N MET A 6 -13.95 -6.77 28.68
CA MET A 6 -14.55 -8.11 28.70
C MET A 6 -13.52 -9.09 28.15
N SER A 7 -12.79 -9.73 29.06
CA SER A 7 -12.07 -10.96 28.78
C SER A 7 -13.08 -12.02 28.33
N ARG A 8 -12.97 -12.49 27.08
CA ARG A 8 -13.73 -13.66 26.62
C ARG A 8 -12.95 -14.91 26.97
N LEU A 9 -13.50 -15.64 27.95
CA LEU A 9 -13.19 -17.02 28.28
C LEU A 9 -13.41 -17.91 27.05
N GLY A 10 -12.49 -18.86 26.85
CA GLY A 10 -12.51 -19.79 25.73
C GLY A 10 -13.77 -20.66 25.65
N ILE A 11 -14.20 -20.91 24.42
CA ILE A 11 -15.03 -22.04 24.04
C ILE A 11 -14.34 -22.69 22.85
N ALA A 12 -13.57 -23.75 23.12
CA ALA A 12 -13.28 -24.77 22.13
C ALA A 12 -14.54 -25.62 21.94
N THR A 13 -14.96 -25.87 20.70
CA THR A 13 -15.52 -27.16 20.19
C THR A 13 -16.04 -27.00 18.76
N VAL A 14 -15.30 -27.63 17.83
CA VAL A 14 -15.74 -28.47 16.69
C VAL A 14 -16.62 -27.85 15.60
N ILE A 15 -15.99 -27.54 14.47
CA ILE A 15 -16.48 -27.82 13.10
C ILE A 15 -15.20 -28.21 12.32
N GLY A 16 -14.98 -29.43 11.83
CA GLY A 16 -15.90 -30.25 11.05
C GLY A 16 -15.52 -30.09 9.57
N ALA A 17 -14.49 -30.84 9.15
CA ALA A 17 -13.99 -30.87 7.77
C ALA A 17 -15.11 -31.18 6.75
N ALA A 18 -15.07 -30.49 5.61
CA ALA A 18 -15.75 -30.94 4.40
C ALA A 18 -14.84 -30.69 3.18
N LEU A 19 -13.96 -31.67 2.93
CA LEU A 19 -13.50 -31.96 1.57
C LEU A 19 -14.71 -32.40 0.74
N ALA A 20 -14.87 -31.81 -0.44
CA ALA A 20 -15.59 -32.46 -1.53
C ALA A 20 -14.65 -32.57 -2.73
N MET A 21 -14.00 -33.73 -2.84
CA MET A 21 -13.53 -34.26 -4.12
C MET A 21 -14.76 -34.52 -4.99
N VAL A 22 -14.73 -34.07 -6.24
CA VAL A 22 -15.46 -34.72 -7.32
C VAL A 22 -14.43 -35.12 -8.36
N GLY A 23 -13.95 -36.36 -8.23
CA GLY A 23 -13.37 -37.10 -9.34
C GLY A 23 -14.50 -37.72 -10.15
N LEU A 24 -14.55 -37.43 -11.44
CA LEU A 24 -15.26 -38.26 -12.40
C LEU A 24 -14.28 -38.65 -13.52
N LEU A 25 -13.87 -39.92 -13.51
CA LEU A 25 -13.32 -40.60 -14.68
C LEU A 25 -14.43 -40.75 -15.72
N VAL A 26 -14.20 -40.29 -16.95
CA VAL A 26 -14.77 -40.91 -18.15
C VAL A 26 -13.67 -41.06 -19.19
N THR A 27 -13.66 -42.26 -19.76
CA THR A 27 -12.73 -42.89 -20.69
C THR A 27 -12.62 -42.24 -22.07
N THR A 28 -11.47 -42.50 -22.69
CA THR A 28 -11.02 -42.21 -24.05
C THR A 28 -12.05 -42.33 -25.18
N ALA A 29 -12.07 -41.34 -26.07
CA ALA A 29 -12.34 -41.53 -27.50
C ALA A 29 -11.54 -40.49 -28.30
N ALA A 30 -10.61 -40.97 -29.13
CA ALA A 30 -9.95 -40.17 -30.16
C ALA A 30 -10.97 -39.85 -31.27
N LEU A 31 -11.03 -38.59 -31.70
CA LEU A 31 -11.59 -38.22 -32.99
C LEU A 31 -10.91 -36.93 -33.47
N SER A 32 -10.03 -37.10 -34.46
CA SER A 32 -9.44 -36.02 -35.25
C SER A 32 -10.52 -35.19 -35.93
N TRP A 33 -10.44 -33.87 -35.78
CA TRP A 33 -10.99 -32.93 -36.74
C TRP A 33 -9.96 -31.84 -37.01
N HIS A 34 -9.69 -31.69 -38.30
CA HIS A 34 -8.86 -30.65 -38.89
C HIS A 34 -9.41 -29.26 -38.56
N VAL A 35 -8.52 -28.31 -38.28
CA VAL A 35 -8.77 -26.89 -38.58
C VAL A 35 -7.51 -26.34 -39.23
N ASP A 36 -7.71 -25.76 -40.40
CA ASP A 36 -6.70 -25.26 -41.33
C ASP A 36 -5.82 -24.16 -40.73
N ASP A 37 -4.51 -24.32 -40.89
CA ASP A 37 -3.51 -23.27 -40.76
C ASP A 37 -3.72 -22.21 -41.85
N VAL A 38 -4.18 -21.02 -41.47
CA VAL A 38 -4.09 -19.83 -42.33
C VAL A 38 -2.83 -19.07 -41.95
N ALA A 39 -1.76 -19.37 -42.69
CA ALA A 39 -0.50 -18.64 -42.67
C ALA A 39 -0.72 -17.18 -43.13
N ALA A 40 -0.45 -16.22 -42.24
CA ALA A 40 -0.38 -14.81 -42.57
C ALA A 40 1.06 -14.44 -43.01
N THR A 41 1.21 -14.12 -44.29
CA THR A 41 2.43 -13.60 -44.91
C THR A 41 2.68 -12.13 -44.50
N PRO A 42 3.89 -11.74 -44.05
CA PRO A 42 4.29 -10.34 -44.10
C PRO A 42 5.23 -10.09 -45.29
N THR A 43 4.70 -9.41 -46.31
CA THR A 43 5.51 -8.74 -47.34
C THR A 43 5.47 -7.24 -47.05
N THR A 44 6.63 -6.62 -46.80
CA THR A 44 7.07 -5.43 -47.54
C THR A 44 8.50 -5.02 -47.15
N ARG A 45 9.13 -4.39 -48.13
CA ARG A 45 10.55 -4.25 -48.46
C ARG A 45 11.16 -2.98 -47.81
N PRO A 46 12.49 -2.91 -47.60
CA PRO A 46 13.14 -1.81 -46.89
C PRO A 46 13.24 -0.54 -47.75
N THR A 47 13.10 0.62 -47.12
CA THR A 47 13.40 1.93 -47.72
C THR A 47 14.69 2.49 -47.13
N THR A 48 15.77 2.36 -47.89
CA THR A 48 17.02 3.08 -47.69
C THR A 48 16.79 4.55 -48.07
N ARG A 49 17.06 5.50 -47.17
CA ARG A 49 17.11 6.92 -47.53
C ARG A 49 18.51 7.47 -47.28
N THR A 50 19.09 7.89 -48.39
CA THR A 50 20.42 8.48 -48.60
C THR A 50 20.65 9.74 -47.78
N THR A 51 21.80 9.80 -47.12
CA THR A 51 22.38 10.99 -46.49
C THR A 51 22.76 12.00 -47.58
N THR A 52 22.20 13.21 -47.53
CA THR A 52 22.67 14.34 -48.37
C THR A 52 23.35 15.34 -47.45
N THR A 53 24.67 15.40 -47.53
CA THR A 53 25.51 16.43 -46.92
C THR A 53 25.33 17.72 -47.73
N THR A 54 24.81 18.77 -47.11
CA THR A 54 24.80 20.12 -47.70
C THR A 54 25.63 21.03 -46.80
N THR A 55 26.80 21.43 -47.31
CA THR A 55 27.67 22.45 -46.75
C THR A 55 26.95 23.80 -46.82
N SER A 56 26.69 24.44 -45.68
CA SER A 56 26.17 25.82 -45.62
C SER A 56 27.16 26.72 -44.90
N ALA A 57 27.38 27.89 -45.49
CA ALA A 57 28.33 28.93 -45.11
C ALA A 57 28.01 29.57 -43.74
N PRO A 58 29.00 30.19 -43.06
CA PRO A 58 28.81 30.81 -41.76
C PRO A 58 27.92 32.08 -41.84
N PRO A 59 26.96 32.28 -40.91
CA PRO A 59 26.16 33.48 -40.89
C PRO A 59 26.87 34.65 -40.17
N THR A 60 26.71 35.82 -40.77
CA THR A 60 27.15 37.15 -40.33
C THR A 60 26.54 37.54 -38.99
N THR A 61 27.39 37.95 -38.04
CA THR A 61 27.01 38.49 -36.73
C THR A 61 26.25 39.80 -36.88
N THR A 62 24.99 39.85 -36.46
CA THR A 62 24.24 41.10 -36.29
C THR A 62 23.94 41.30 -34.81
N THR A 63 24.63 42.24 -34.18
CA THR A 63 24.46 42.61 -32.77
C THR A 63 23.13 43.32 -32.59
N THR A 64 22.17 42.67 -31.94
CA THR A 64 20.93 43.30 -31.46
C THR A 64 21.09 43.62 -29.98
N THR A 65 21.07 44.91 -29.65
CA THR A 65 21.06 45.41 -28.28
C THR A 65 19.65 45.26 -27.71
N THR A 66 19.43 44.26 -26.86
CA THR A 66 18.17 44.09 -26.14
C THR A 66 18.26 44.79 -24.79
N THR A 67 17.51 45.89 -24.65
CA THR A 67 17.28 46.60 -23.38
C THR A 67 16.59 45.66 -22.38
N ALA A 68 17.21 45.47 -21.21
CA ALA A 68 16.69 44.62 -20.14
C ALA A 68 15.36 45.17 -19.58
N VAL A 69 14.33 44.33 -19.54
CA VAL A 69 13.10 44.57 -18.77
C VAL A 69 13.40 44.21 -17.31
N PRO A 70 13.07 45.06 -16.32
CA PRO A 70 13.28 44.72 -14.92
C PRO A 70 12.34 43.59 -14.52
N THR A 71 12.89 42.40 -14.30
CA THR A 71 12.18 41.28 -13.69
C THR A 71 12.00 41.58 -12.20
N THR A 72 10.77 41.87 -11.79
CA THR A 72 10.40 41.88 -10.37
C THR A 72 10.50 40.47 -9.82
N THR A 73 11.61 40.17 -9.15
CA THR A 73 11.79 38.93 -8.40
C THR A 73 10.91 39.01 -7.15
N THR A 74 9.68 38.53 -7.22
CA THR A 74 8.91 38.16 -6.04
C THR A 74 9.63 37.01 -5.36
N THR A 75 10.34 37.30 -4.27
CA THR A 75 10.92 36.31 -3.36
C THR A 75 9.75 35.52 -2.77
N ALA A 76 9.44 34.38 -3.36
CA ALA A 76 8.54 33.40 -2.75
C ALA A 76 9.17 32.98 -1.42
N LYS A 77 8.49 33.30 -0.31
CA LYS A 77 8.86 32.84 1.02
C LYS A 77 8.90 31.32 0.98
N ALA A 78 10.07 30.74 1.18
CA ALA A 78 10.24 29.30 1.31
C ALA A 78 9.23 28.75 2.33
N PRO A 79 8.52 27.64 2.03
CA PRO A 79 7.71 26.94 3.02
C PRO A 79 8.55 26.72 4.29
N PRO A 80 7.98 26.90 5.49
CA PRO A 80 8.73 26.61 6.72
C PRO A 80 9.20 25.16 6.64
N ALA A 81 10.51 24.96 6.75
CA ALA A 81 11.10 23.63 6.84
C ALA A 81 10.36 22.85 7.92
N ALA A 82 9.70 21.75 7.54
CA ALA A 82 9.07 20.84 8.48
C ALA A 82 10.13 20.46 9.52
N ALA A 83 9.80 20.64 10.80
CA ALA A 83 10.67 20.29 11.89
C ALA A 83 11.09 18.82 11.74
N VAL A 84 12.40 18.59 11.59
CA VAL A 84 12.95 17.25 11.53
C VAL A 84 12.94 16.71 12.96
N THR A 85 11.98 15.84 13.31
CA THR A 85 12.00 15.11 14.59
C THR A 85 12.79 13.81 14.43
N PRO A 86 14.04 13.67 14.89
CA PRO A 86 14.82 12.44 14.68
C PRO A 86 14.21 11.23 15.44
N ALA A 87 14.49 10.04 14.92
CA ALA A 87 13.95 8.71 15.24
C ALA A 87 13.59 8.44 16.72
N ALA A 88 12.38 7.93 16.97
CA ALA A 88 12.01 7.42 18.29
C ALA A 88 11.75 5.91 18.25
N ALA A 89 12.80 5.11 18.42
CA ALA A 89 12.65 3.73 18.87
C ALA A 89 13.46 3.50 20.16
N ASN A 90 13.17 4.31 21.17
CA ASN A 90 13.55 4.02 22.55
C ASN A 90 12.31 3.54 23.32
N CYS A 91 11.75 2.39 22.91
CA CYS A 91 10.70 1.72 23.65
C CYS A 91 11.32 0.71 24.64
N ALA A 92 12.06 1.22 25.63
CA ALA A 92 12.80 0.38 26.58
C ALA A 92 11.88 -0.48 27.47
N LYS A 93 10.65 -0.01 27.70
CA LYS A 93 9.62 -0.72 28.46
C LYS A 93 8.27 -0.54 27.76
N PRO A 94 7.88 -1.45 26.86
CA PRO A 94 6.61 -1.35 26.16
C PRO A 94 5.43 -1.41 27.14
N ALA A 95 4.38 -0.64 26.83
CA ALA A 95 3.10 -0.71 27.51
C ALA A 95 2.36 -2.01 27.17
N PHE A 96 2.59 -2.53 25.96
CA PHE A 96 2.02 -3.76 25.46
C PHE A 96 3.05 -4.55 24.64
N SER A 97 3.07 -5.87 24.78
CA SER A 97 3.83 -6.75 23.88
C SER A 97 3.11 -8.08 23.76
N THR A 98 3.09 -8.61 22.53
CA THR A 98 2.45 -9.89 22.25
C THR A 98 3.22 -10.63 21.16
N SER A 99 3.13 -11.95 21.20
CA SER A 99 3.50 -12.85 20.10
C SER A 99 2.30 -13.70 19.65
N GLU A 100 1.13 -13.47 20.25
CA GLU A 100 -0.10 -14.16 19.87
C GLU A 100 -0.62 -13.57 18.56
N ALA A 101 -1.11 -14.45 17.67
CA ALA A 101 -1.68 -14.04 16.39
C ALA A 101 -2.93 -13.18 16.63
N ASP A 102 -3.01 -12.07 15.90
CA ASP A 102 -4.13 -11.11 15.88
C ASP A 102 -4.49 -10.42 17.20
N ASP A 103 -3.70 -10.65 18.25
CA ASP A 103 -3.78 -9.93 19.52
C ASP A 103 -3.32 -8.46 19.35
N GLY A 104 -3.78 -7.58 20.23
CA GLY A 104 -3.51 -6.16 20.10
C GLY A 104 -3.91 -5.32 21.31
N TRP A 105 -3.72 -4.02 21.16
CA TRP A 105 -3.84 -3.08 22.26
C TRP A 105 -4.39 -1.73 21.81
N SER A 106 -5.42 -1.26 22.50
CA SER A 106 -5.99 0.07 22.31
C SER A 106 -5.18 1.15 23.02
N ASP A 107 -4.92 2.24 22.32
CA ASP A 107 -4.32 3.46 22.86
C ASP A 107 -5.05 4.68 22.29
N GLY A 108 -5.97 5.23 23.09
CA GLY A 108 -6.89 6.29 22.65
C GLY A 108 -7.85 5.80 21.58
N ASP A 109 -7.90 6.52 20.46
CA ASP A 109 -8.75 6.20 19.30
C ASP A 109 -8.12 5.16 18.34
N TYR A 110 -6.96 4.61 18.71
CA TYR A 110 -6.19 3.70 17.87
C TYR A 110 -6.08 2.30 18.48
N TYR A 111 -5.83 1.32 17.62
CA TYR A 111 -5.53 -0.06 17.99
C TYR A 111 -4.26 -0.53 17.28
N VAL A 112 -3.29 -1.03 18.05
CA VAL A 112 -2.06 -1.63 17.52
C VAL A 112 -2.22 -3.14 17.52
N GLN A 113 -2.08 -3.77 16.36
CA GLN A 113 -2.41 -5.18 16.14
C GLN A 113 -1.22 -5.98 15.64
N ASN A 114 -1.00 -7.14 16.26
CA ASN A 114 -0.08 -8.18 15.79
C ASN A 114 -0.75 -9.04 14.70
N ASN A 115 -1.23 -8.40 13.63
CA ASN A 115 -2.05 -9.05 12.61
C ASN A 115 -1.22 -10.08 11.82
N MET A 116 -1.63 -11.35 11.93
CA MET A 116 -1.01 -12.51 11.31
C MET A 116 -2.04 -13.29 10.47
N TRP A 117 -2.97 -12.57 9.82
CA TRP A 117 -4.15 -13.11 9.15
C TRP A 117 -3.88 -14.26 8.18
N ASN A 118 -2.72 -14.28 7.50
CA ASN A 118 -2.38 -15.32 6.52
C ASN A 118 -1.33 -16.31 7.02
N ALA A 119 -0.97 -16.30 8.30
CA ALA A 119 0.22 -17.02 8.78
C ALA A 119 0.02 -18.54 8.95
N SER A 120 -1.21 -19.06 8.92
CA SER A 120 -1.52 -20.45 9.31
C SER A 120 -0.82 -21.51 8.45
N ASP A 121 -0.59 -21.22 7.18
CA ASP A 121 0.04 -22.13 6.22
C ASP A 121 1.56 -21.92 6.08
N TYR A 122 2.14 -20.98 6.85
CA TYR A 122 3.54 -20.59 6.75
C TYR A 122 4.27 -20.71 8.09
N LYS A 123 5.61 -20.78 8.01
CA LYS A 123 6.47 -20.73 9.19
C LYS A 123 6.76 -19.28 9.54
N VAL A 124 5.86 -18.67 10.30
CA VAL A 124 6.01 -17.27 10.72
C VAL A 124 6.13 -17.19 12.24
N SER A 125 7.04 -16.35 12.71
CA SER A 125 6.98 -15.85 14.09
C SER A 125 6.98 -14.33 14.07
N GLN A 126 6.16 -13.73 14.92
CA GLN A 126 6.03 -12.29 15.02
C GLN A 126 5.96 -11.88 16.49
N LYS A 127 6.65 -10.81 16.85
CA LYS A 127 6.58 -10.22 18.17
C LYS A 127 6.40 -8.72 18.05
N LEU A 128 5.27 -8.24 18.53
CA LEU A 128 4.93 -6.83 18.59
C LEU A 128 5.27 -6.25 19.97
N ALA A 129 5.77 -5.03 20.00
CA ALA A 129 5.97 -4.24 21.20
C ALA A 129 5.54 -2.79 20.95
N ALA A 130 4.60 -2.29 21.75
CA ALA A 130 4.05 -0.95 21.63
C ALA A 130 4.26 -0.16 22.92
N CYS A 131 4.79 1.06 22.77
CA CYS A 131 4.82 2.07 23.82
C CYS A 131 3.62 3.03 23.73
N SER A 132 3.14 3.28 22.50
CA SER A 132 1.93 4.02 22.16
C SER A 132 1.50 3.65 20.74
N ALA A 133 0.30 4.05 20.31
CA ALA A 133 -0.15 3.90 18.91
C ALA A 133 0.82 4.53 17.90
N ALA A 134 1.47 5.64 18.27
CA ALA A 134 2.46 6.32 17.42
C ALA A 134 3.91 5.82 17.63
N ASN A 135 4.16 4.84 18.52
CA ASN A 135 5.51 4.34 18.80
C ASN A 135 5.48 2.86 19.16
N TRP A 136 5.73 2.03 18.15
CA TRP A 136 5.71 0.59 18.25
C TRP A 136 6.69 -0.05 17.28
N SER A 137 6.96 -1.32 17.48
CA SER A 137 7.83 -2.12 16.63
C SER A 137 7.32 -3.54 16.53
N VAL A 138 7.72 -4.21 15.48
CA VAL A 138 7.42 -5.61 15.26
C VAL A 138 8.65 -6.30 14.71
N THR A 139 9.06 -7.39 15.37
CA THR A 139 10.09 -8.29 14.86
C THR A 139 9.41 -9.49 14.25
N THR A 140 9.62 -9.70 12.95
CA THR A 140 9.04 -10.80 12.18
C THR A 140 10.15 -11.70 11.69
N THR A 141 9.90 -13.01 11.68
CA THR A 141 10.68 -14.00 10.95
C THR A 141 9.73 -14.71 10.01
N ALA A 142 9.98 -14.57 8.71
CA ALA A 142 9.23 -15.22 7.65
C ALA A 142 10.18 -15.56 6.50
N ASP A 143 9.90 -16.65 5.79
CA ASP A 143 10.59 -17.03 4.56
C ASP A 143 9.63 -16.99 3.37
N ASP A 144 10.16 -17.17 2.16
CA ASP A 144 9.40 -17.35 0.93
C ASP A 144 9.89 -18.63 0.23
N ASP A 145 10.13 -19.68 1.01
CA ASP A 145 10.78 -20.91 0.52
C ASP A 145 9.93 -21.63 -0.54
N ASN A 146 8.61 -21.43 -0.52
CA ASN A 146 7.69 -21.95 -1.52
C ASN A 146 7.57 -21.06 -2.78
N GLY A 147 8.10 -19.83 -2.74
CA GLY A 147 8.17 -18.89 -3.85
C GLY A 147 6.81 -18.41 -4.37
N ASP A 148 5.77 -18.42 -3.53
CA ASP A 148 4.44 -17.94 -3.93
C ASP A 148 4.29 -16.42 -3.82
N GLY A 149 5.22 -15.75 -3.13
CA GLY A 149 5.18 -14.30 -2.94
C GLY A 149 4.02 -13.82 -2.08
N ALA A 150 3.35 -14.71 -1.34
CA ALA A 150 2.18 -14.37 -0.54
C ALA A 150 2.57 -13.54 0.69
N VAL A 151 1.78 -12.48 0.94
CA VAL A 151 1.86 -11.70 2.18
C VAL A 151 1.41 -12.58 3.34
N LYS A 152 2.21 -12.64 4.39
CA LYS A 152 2.00 -13.56 5.52
C LYS A 152 1.41 -12.86 6.74
N THR A 153 1.76 -11.59 6.93
CA THR A 153 1.36 -10.77 8.09
C THR A 153 1.23 -9.31 7.69
N TYR A 154 0.36 -8.57 8.38
CA TYR A 154 0.25 -7.11 8.25
C TYR A 154 0.16 -6.44 9.63
N PRO A 155 1.19 -6.57 10.50
CA PRO A 155 1.21 -5.83 11.76
C PRO A 155 1.03 -4.34 11.50
N ASN A 156 0.09 -3.73 12.21
CA ASN A 156 -0.36 -2.37 11.91
C ASN A 156 -0.85 -1.63 13.17
N VAL A 157 -0.97 -0.32 13.03
CA VAL A 157 -1.83 0.51 13.86
C VAL A 157 -2.98 1.03 13.02
N HIS A 158 -4.18 1.09 13.59
CA HIS A 158 -5.34 1.60 12.87
C HIS A 158 -6.28 2.45 13.72
N LYS A 159 -7.06 3.28 13.02
CA LYS A 159 -8.25 3.97 13.55
C LYS A 159 -9.49 3.38 12.89
N ASP A 160 -10.46 3.01 13.72
CA ASP A 160 -11.74 2.46 13.28
C ASP A 160 -12.78 3.55 13.08
N TYR A 161 -13.49 3.44 11.96
CA TYR A 161 -14.71 4.19 11.65
C TYR A 161 -15.92 3.25 11.56
N HIS A 162 -15.66 1.96 11.41
CA HIS A 162 -16.63 0.88 11.51
C HIS A 162 -17.14 0.75 12.94
N ASP A 163 -18.45 0.87 13.11
CA ASP A 163 -19.12 0.52 14.36
C ASP A 163 -19.32 -1.00 14.41
N TRP A 164 -18.46 -1.69 15.17
CA TRP A 164 -18.49 -3.14 15.33
C TRP A 164 -19.77 -3.71 15.96
N ASP A 165 -20.57 -2.89 16.65
CA ASP A 165 -21.85 -3.32 17.22
C ASP A 165 -23.00 -3.24 16.19
N THR A 166 -22.95 -2.23 15.31
CA THR A 166 -24.08 -1.95 14.38
C THR A 166 -23.76 -2.20 12.92
N GLY A 167 -22.50 -2.41 12.56
CA GLY A 167 -22.01 -2.50 11.18
C GLY A 167 -22.09 -1.19 10.41
N LYS A 168 -22.37 -0.07 11.08
CA LYS A 168 -22.51 1.23 10.43
C LYS A 168 -21.14 1.84 10.19
N GLU A 169 -21.00 2.42 9.02
CA GLU A 169 -19.84 3.20 8.63
C GLU A 169 -20.29 4.55 8.09
N PRO A 170 -19.52 5.60 8.36
CA PRO A 170 -19.92 6.92 7.98
C PRO A 170 -19.39 7.21 6.54
N PRO A 171 -20.14 7.93 5.69
CA PRO A 171 -19.82 8.07 4.27
C PRO A 171 -18.54 8.88 4.05
N LEU A 172 -17.74 8.53 3.03
CA LEU A 172 -16.52 9.27 2.69
C LEU A 172 -16.78 10.76 2.46
N SER A 173 -17.94 11.09 1.90
CA SER A 173 -18.33 12.46 1.57
C SER A 173 -18.49 13.39 2.77
N GLN A 174 -18.59 12.88 4.00
CA GLN A 174 -18.67 13.73 5.19
C GLN A 174 -17.32 14.38 5.56
N TYR A 175 -16.20 13.76 5.17
CA TYR A 175 -14.88 14.13 5.68
C TYR A 175 -14.25 15.20 4.80
N SER A 176 -14.53 16.48 5.07
CA SER A 176 -13.91 17.59 4.32
C SER A 176 -12.38 17.61 4.38
N ARG A 177 -11.79 16.93 5.37
CA ARG A 177 -10.36 16.70 5.55
C ARG A 177 -10.15 15.25 5.96
N LEU A 178 -9.07 14.64 5.47
CA LEU A 178 -8.59 13.36 5.97
C LEU A 178 -7.07 13.32 5.75
N THR A 179 -6.29 13.64 6.78
CA THR A 179 -4.83 13.73 6.69
C THR A 179 -4.18 12.82 7.72
N SER A 180 -3.05 12.19 7.37
CA SER A 180 -2.31 11.32 8.29
C SER A 180 -0.83 11.66 8.38
N THR A 181 -0.27 11.66 9.59
CA THR A 181 1.19 11.65 9.79
C THR A 181 1.70 10.22 9.91
N PHE A 182 2.93 9.99 9.47
CA PHE A 182 3.58 8.69 9.64
C PHE A 182 5.10 8.83 9.74
N ALA A 183 5.73 7.86 10.38
CA ALA A 183 7.15 7.60 10.28
C ALA A 183 7.44 6.12 10.53
N ALA A 184 8.14 5.49 9.58
CA ALA A 184 8.54 4.10 9.66
C ALA A 184 10.01 3.91 9.28
N THR A 185 10.64 2.89 9.84
CA THR A 185 11.96 2.40 9.44
C THR A 185 11.86 0.90 9.28
N SER A 186 12.15 0.43 8.07
CA SER A 186 12.09 -0.96 7.67
C SER A 186 13.49 -1.58 7.67
N PRO A 187 13.60 -2.92 7.71
CA PRO A 187 14.89 -3.60 7.83
C PRO A 187 15.69 -3.72 6.53
N HIS A 188 15.10 -3.39 5.38
CA HIS A 188 15.73 -3.51 4.05
C HIS A 188 16.29 -4.92 3.78
N THR A 189 15.53 -5.94 4.16
CA THR A 189 15.84 -7.35 3.92
C THR A 189 14.57 -8.13 3.59
N GLY A 190 14.69 -9.16 2.75
CA GLY A 190 13.57 -10.01 2.34
C GLY A 190 12.68 -9.37 1.26
N ILE A 191 11.36 -9.47 1.46
CA ILE A 191 10.30 -9.01 0.56
C ILE A 191 9.18 -8.43 1.43
N TYR A 192 8.90 -7.13 1.28
CA TYR A 192 7.84 -6.44 2.04
C TYR A 192 7.42 -5.12 1.37
N ASN A 193 6.29 -4.58 1.83
CA ASN A 193 6.00 -3.15 1.72
C ASN A 193 5.73 -2.55 3.13
N VAL A 194 5.77 -1.23 3.22
CA VAL A 194 5.17 -0.47 4.34
C VAL A 194 4.09 0.40 3.73
N ALA A 195 2.87 0.29 4.20
CA ALA A 195 1.72 0.88 3.53
C ALA A 195 0.63 1.30 4.51
N TYR A 196 -0.13 2.32 4.10
CA TYR A 196 -1.50 2.46 4.55
C TYR A 196 -2.35 1.38 3.90
N ASP A 197 -3.30 0.86 4.66
CA ASP A 197 -4.37 0.00 4.18
C ASP A 197 -5.70 0.60 4.64
N ILE A 198 -6.53 1.03 3.68
CA ILE A 198 -7.78 1.74 3.93
C ILE A 198 -8.93 0.90 3.41
N TRP A 199 -9.79 0.49 4.34
CA TRP A 199 -10.96 -0.31 4.02
C TRP A 199 -12.19 0.57 3.78
N LEU A 200 -12.84 0.35 2.64
CA LEU A 200 -14.11 1.00 2.30
C LEU A 200 -15.24 -0.04 2.22
N ASN A 201 -16.43 0.34 2.70
CA ASN A 201 -17.63 -0.48 2.70
C ASN A 201 -17.47 -1.83 3.46
N GLY A 202 -17.03 -1.78 4.72
CA GLY A 202 -16.75 -2.94 5.57
C GLY A 202 -15.28 -3.04 5.99
N VAL A 203 -14.99 -3.94 6.95
CA VAL A 203 -13.63 -4.30 7.40
C VAL A 203 -13.55 -5.82 7.67
N PRO A 204 -12.90 -6.63 6.80
CA PRO A 204 -12.53 -6.25 5.44
C PRO A 204 -13.78 -5.93 4.63
N GLY A 205 -13.70 -4.84 3.88
CA GLY A 205 -14.75 -4.39 2.97
C GLY A 205 -14.64 -5.05 1.61
N ASN A 206 -15.35 -4.50 0.62
CA ASN A 206 -15.20 -4.88 -0.79
C ASN A 206 -14.26 -3.95 -1.57
N ARG A 207 -13.51 -3.10 -0.84
CA ARG A 207 -12.47 -2.25 -1.41
C ARG A 207 -11.34 -2.07 -0.41
N GLU A 208 -10.17 -2.48 -0.84
CA GLU A 208 -8.90 -2.21 -0.19
C GLU A 208 -8.19 -1.09 -0.98
N VAL A 209 -7.89 0.02 -0.32
CA VAL A 209 -7.10 1.10 -0.90
C VAL A 209 -5.79 1.21 -0.13
N MET A 210 -4.73 0.72 -0.76
CA MET A 210 -3.38 0.84 -0.23
C MET A 210 -2.68 2.10 -0.71
N ILE A 211 -1.88 2.70 0.18
CA ILE A 211 -0.95 3.77 -0.18
C ILE A 211 0.42 3.39 0.38
N TRP A 212 1.31 2.92 -0.49
CA TRP A 212 2.62 2.42 -0.10
C TRP A 212 3.54 3.59 0.26
N THR A 213 4.33 3.44 1.31
CA THR A 213 5.36 4.42 1.69
C THR A 213 6.76 3.85 1.53
N ASP A 214 6.92 2.54 1.60
CA ASP A 214 8.18 1.85 1.32
C ASP A 214 7.89 0.54 0.59
N ASN A 215 8.84 0.10 -0.24
CA ASN A 215 8.78 -1.16 -0.95
C ASN A 215 10.17 -1.78 -1.05
N PHE A 216 10.28 -3.04 -0.68
CA PHE A 216 11.48 -3.83 -0.86
C PHE A 216 11.11 -5.13 -1.56
N HIS A 217 11.31 -5.16 -2.88
CA HIS A 217 11.06 -6.30 -3.79
C HIS A 217 9.61 -6.80 -3.90
N GLN A 218 8.62 -6.12 -3.32
CA GLN A 218 7.21 -6.46 -3.49
C GLN A 218 6.63 -5.83 -4.76
N SER A 219 5.56 -6.44 -5.28
CA SER A 219 4.77 -5.90 -6.39
C SER A 219 3.31 -5.79 -5.94
N PRO A 220 2.61 -4.69 -6.25
CA PRO A 220 1.17 -4.58 -5.97
C PRO A 220 0.40 -5.57 -6.85
N ALA A 221 -0.79 -5.99 -6.40
CA ALA A 221 -1.69 -6.77 -7.22
C ALA A 221 -2.29 -5.93 -8.37
N GLY A 222 -2.68 -6.61 -9.45
CA GLY A 222 -3.31 -6.00 -10.61
C GLY A 222 -2.34 -5.27 -11.55
N ASP A 223 -2.90 -4.43 -12.41
CA ASP A 223 -2.17 -3.70 -13.44
C ASP A 223 -2.05 -2.22 -13.12
N ARG A 224 -1.01 -1.58 -13.64
CA ARG A 224 -0.84 -0.12 -13.55
C ARG A 224 -1.85 0.58 -14.44
N VAL A 225 -2.86 1.22 -13.85
CA VAL A 225 -3.96 1.90 -14.54
C VAL A 225 -3.74 3.41 -14.70
N ALA A 226 -2.88 4.01 -13.89
CA ALA A 226 -2.48 5.41 -14.04
C ALA A 226 -1.07 5.65 -13.50
N GLY A 227 -0.48 6.79 -13.85
CA GLY A 227 0.74 7.19 -13.18
C GLY A 227 1.24 8.58 -13.50
N GLY A 228 2.28 8.98 -12.78
CA GLY A 228 2.66 10.39 -12.70
C GLY A 228 1.68 11.24 -11.88
N LEU A 229 0.86 10.62 -11.02
CA LEU A 229 -0.10 11.32 -10.16
C LEU A 229 0.65 12.08 -9.08
N SER A 230 0.22 13.30 -8.72
CA SER A 230 0.92 14.10 -7.72
C SER A 230 0.04 14.36 -6.50
N PHE A 231 0.44 13.79 -5.36
CA PHE A 231 -0.23 13.96 -4.08
C PHE A 231 0.83 14.16 -2.99
N SER A 232 0.58 15.11 -2.08
CA SER A 232 1.44 15.38 -0.93
C SER A 232 2.92 15.62 -1.28
N GLY A 233 3.19 16.19 -2.47
CA GLY A 233 4.55 16.47 -2.95
C GLY A 233 5.31 15.26 -3.54
N THR A 234 4.66 14.09 -3.64
CA THR A 234 5.24 12.86 -4.19
C THR A 234 4.52 12.48 -5.49
N THR A 235 5.25 11.80 -6.38
CA THR A 235 4.69 11.21 -7.59
C THR A 235 4.31 9.76 -7.34
N TRP A 236 3.14 9.36 -7.83
CA TRP A 236 2.52 8.05 -7.57
C TRP A 236 2.07 7.39 -8.88
N ASP A 237 2.17 6.07 -8.91
CA ASP A 237 1.50 5.22 -9.87
C ASP A 237 0.33 4.50 -9.18
N LEU A 238 -0.79 4.34 -9.87
CA LEU A 238 -1.96 3.62 -9.38
C LEU A 238 -2.04 2.25 -10.05
N TYR A 239 -2.14 1.22 -9.22
CA TYR A 239 -2.40 -0.16 -9.61
C TYR A 239 -3.81 -0.56 -9.19
N ALA A 240 -4.46 -1.40 -9.98
CA ALA A 240 -5.82 -1.87 -9.72
C ALA A 240 -6.02 -3.31 -10.23
N THR A 241 -6.79 -4.11 -9.50
CA THR A 241 -7.41 -5.31 -10.05
C THR A 241 -8.56 -4.92 -11.00
N ASP A 242 -8.94 -5.82 -11.90
CA ASP A 242 -9.98 -5.56 -12.92
C ASP A 242 -11.34 -5.15 -12.32
N ASP A 243 -11.66 -5.64 -11.12
CA ASP A 243 -12.87 -5.33 -10.36
C ASP A 243 -12.74 -4.11 -9.43
N ASN A 244 -11.53 -3.53 -9.32
CA ASN A 244 -11.16 -2.51 -8.35
C ASN A 244 -11.42 -2.91 -6.88
N GLU A 245 -11.44 -4.20 -6.55
CA GLU A 245 -11.47 -4.65 -5.16
C GLU A 245 -10.15 -4.31 -4.44
N TYR A 246 -9.02 -4.33 -5.16
CA TYR A 246 -7.72 -3.86 -4.68
C TYR A 246 -7.22 -2.67 -5.52
N LEU A 247 -6.79 -1.62 -4.83
CA LEU A 247 -6.21 -0.41 -5.41
C LEU A 247 -4.95 -0.05 -4.64
N ALA A 248 -3.83 0.20 -5.33
CA ALA A 248 -2.58 0.58 -4.66
C ALA A 248 -1.91 1.78 -5.32
N PHE A 249 -1.67 2.83 -4.52
CA PHE A 249 -0.79 3.91 -4.89
C PHE A 249 0.65 3.59 -4.48
N VAL A 250 1.54 3.51 -5.46
CA VAL A 250 2.96 3.22 -5.25
C VAL A 250 3.79 4.48 -5.53
N PRO A 251 4.65 4.93 -4.58
CA PRO A 251 5.40 6.16 -4.74
C PRO A 251 6.60 5.95 -5.65
N SER A 252 7.06 7.02 -6.30
CA SER A 252 8.27 7.01 -7.13
C SER A 252 9.57 6.78 -6.35
N HIS A 253 9.53 6.89 -5.02
CA HIS A 253 10.65 6.66 -4.10
C HIS A 253 10.12 6.38 -2.68
N THR A 254 10.93 5.70 -1.86
CA THR A 254 10.61 5.45 -0.45
C THR A 254 10.41 6.74 0.33
N LEU A 255 9.33 6.79 1.09
CA LEU A 255 8.98 7.78 2.08
C LEU A 255 9.09 7.13 3.46
N THR A 256 10.10 7.50 4.25
CA THR A 256 10.24 6.96 5.62
C THR A 256 9.41 7.73 6.64
N ARG A 257 8.85 8.87 6.25
CA ARG A 257 8.00 9.74 7.08
C ARG A 257 7.34 10.83 6.26
N GLY A 258 6.29 11.42 6.80
CA GLY A 258 5.68 12.62 6.26
C GLY A 258 4.25 12.80 6.72
N THR A 259 3.54 13.67 5.98
CA THR A 259 2.11 13.86 6.13
C THR A 259 1.47 13.61 4.77
N LEU A 260 0.47 12.73 4.72
CA LEU A 260 -0.31 12.47 3.52
C LEU A 260 -1.70 13.07 3.65
N ASP A 261 -2.16 13.73 2.58
CA ASP A 261 -3.56 14.07 2.39
C ASP A 261 -4.31 12.87 1.80
N LEU A 262 -4.75 11.97 2.68
CA LEU A 262 -5.47 10.74 2.31
C LEU A 262 -6.76 11.07 1.54
N ARG A 263 -7.40 12.20 1.85
CA ARG A 263 -8.60 12.68 1.14
C ARG A 263 -8.31 12.87 -0.35
N ALA A 264 -7.15 13.41 -0.72
CA ALA A 264 -6.79 13.64 -2.13
C ALA A 264 -6.68 12.33 -2.93
N PHE A 265 -6.15 11.27 -2.32
CA PHE A 265 -6.09 9.94 -2.96
C PHE A 265 -7.50 9.37 -3.16
N LEU A 266 -8.34 9.39 -2.12
CA LEU A 266 -9.70 8.87 -2.18
C LEU A 266 -10.58 9.67 -3.16
N ASP A 267 -10.45 11.00 -3.20
CA ASP A 267 -11.15 11.85 -4.17
C ASP A 267 -10.72 11.56 -5.61
N TYR A 268 -9.44 11.25 -5.85
CA TYR A 268 -8.98 10.82 -7.17
C TYR A 268 -9.69 9.53 -7.59
N LEU A 269 -9.75 8.52 -6.71
CA LEU A 269 -10.41 7.25 -7.00
C LEU A 269 -11.90 7.44 -7.30
N VAL A 270 -12.60 8.26 -6.51
CA VAL A 270 -14.02 8.58 -6.73
C VAL A 270 -14.22 9.31 -8.06
N LYS A 271 -13.43 10.35 -8.32
CA LYS A 271 -13.54 11.17 -9.53
C LYS A 271 -13.31 10.37 -10.82
N ASN A 272 -12.43 9.36 -10.77
CA ASN A 272 -12.09 8.53 -11.92
C ASN A 272 -12.89 7.21 -11.96
N GLY A 273 -13.86 7.02 -11.06
CA GLY A 273 -14.79 5.88 -11.10
C GLY A 273 -14.25 4.56 -10.56
N HIS A 274 -13.08 4.54 -9.90
CA HIS A 274 -12.54 3.35 -9.23
C HIS A 274 -13.28 3.05 -7.91
N VAL A 275 -13.76 4.10 -7.24
CA VAL A 275 -14.54 4.04 -5.99
C VAL A 275 -15.87 4.74 -6.19
N GLN A 276 -16.95 4.20 -5.62
CA GLN A 276 -18.27 4.82 -5.72
C GLN A 276 -18.36 6.05 -4.80
N SER A 277 -19.07 7.09 -5.25
CA SER A 277 -19.17 8.35 -4.48
C SER A 277 -19.94 8.23 -3.16
N ASN A 278 -20.73 7.17 -2.99
CA ASN A 278 -21.46 6.83 -1.77
C ASN A 278 -20.71 5.82 -0.88
N SER A 279 -19.45 5.48 -1.19
CA SER A 279 -18.66 4.57 -0.36
C SER A 279 -18.46 5.12 1.06
N THR A 280 -18.38 4.20 2.01
CA THR A 280 -18.16 4.47 3.43
C THR A 280 -16.71 4.19 3.83
N LEU A 281 -16.27 4.82 4.92
CA LEU A 281 -14.94 4.59 5.48
C LEU A 281 -15.05 3.61 6.63
N GLY A 282 -14.37 2.46 6.53
CA GLY A 282 -14.36 1.43 7.58
C GLY A 282 -13.16 1.58 8.51
N GLN A 283 -11.95 1.64 7.97
CA GLN A 283 -10.73 1.64 8.76
C GLN A 283 -9.59 2.33 8.00
N ILE A 284 -8.68 2.97 8.74
CA ILE A 284 -7.40 3.45 8.22
C ILE A 284 -6.28 2.81 9.03
N CYS A 285 -5.51 1.95 8.38
CA CYS A 285 -4.35 1.26 8.93
C CYS A 285 -3.05 1.87 8.43
N PHE A 286 -1.98 1.67 9.19
CA PHE A 286 -0.61 1.84 8.72
C PHE A 286 0.29 0.76 9.32
N GLY A 287 1.02 0.05 8.48
CA GLY A 287 1.74 -1.16 8.88
C GLY A 287 2.69 -1.67 7.80
N ALA A 288 3.15 -2.91 7.94
CA ALA A 288 4.04 -3.56 6.98
C ALA A 288 3.47 -4.90 6.52
N GLU A 289 3.25 -5.07 5.21
CA GLU A 289 2.97 -6.39 4.65
C GLU A 289 4.27 -7.15 4.48
N VAL A 290 4.42 -8.27 5.19
CA VAL A 290 5.64 -9.08 5.16
C VAL A 290 5.41 -10.35 4.37
N VAL A 291 6.11 -10.49 3.24
CA VAL A 291 6.22 -11.76 2.50
C VAL A 291 7.41 -12.55 3.04
N SER A 292 8.55 -11.91 3.22
CA SER A 292 9.77 -12.58 3.68
C SER A 292 10.69 -11.63 4.44
N THR A 293 11.42 -12.17 5.40
CA THR A 293 12.58 -11.53 6.04
C THR A 293 13.87 -12.32 5.75
N GLY A 294 13.83 -13.21 4.75
CA GLY A 294 14.91 -14.15 4.45
C GLY A 294 15.09 -15.23 5.51
N GLY A 295 14.01 -15.58 6.22
CA GLY A 295 14.00 -16.60 7.27
C GLY A 295 14.73 -16.20 8.55
N LYS A 296 15.07 -14.91 8.72
CA LYS A 296 15.75 -14.38 9.92
C LYS A 296 14.91 -13.31 10.60
N PRO A 297 15.06 -13.10 11.92
CA PRO A 297 14.39 -12.01 12.60
C PRO A 297 14.78 -10.66 11.99
N ALA A 298 13.78 -9.88 11.58
CA ALA A 298 13.94 -8.52 11.07
C ALA A 298 12.90 -7.62 11.74
N THR A 299 13.29 -6.38 12.04
CA THR A 299 12.46 -5.47 12.83
C THR A 299 12.00 -4.28 12.00
N PHE A 300 10.70 -4.03 12.01
CA PHE A 300 10.06 -2.81 11.53
C PHE A 300 9.77 -1.90 12.72
N GLN A 301 10.02 -0.60 12.56
CA GLN A 301 9.82 0.39 13.63
C GLN A 301 8.92 1.50 13.13
N PHE A 302 7.91 1.84 13.92
CA PHE A 302 6.90 2.85 13.62
C PHE A 302 6.95 3.89 14.74
N THR A 303 7.23 5.14 14.37
CA THR A 303 7.62 6.20 15.33
C THR A 303 6.80 7.48 15.20
N ASP A 304 5.80 7.45 14.31
CA ASP A 304 4.73 8.42 14.21
C ASP A 304 3.55 7.76 13.47
N PHE A 305 2.35 8.02 13.95
CA PHE A 305 1.08 7.73 13.28
C PHE A 305 -0.01 8.58 13.92
N SER A 306 -0.77 9.32 13.11
CA SER A 306 -1.99 9.97 13.55
C SER A 306 -2.90 10.29 12.38
N VAL A 307 -4.22 10.25 12.59
CA VAL A 307 -5.23 10.65 11.60
C VAL A 307 -5.98 11.89 12.10
N THR A 308 -6.19 12.85 11.21
CA THR A 308 -7.05 14.02 11.41
C THR A 308 -8.17 14.04 10.38
N ASP A 309 -9.42 13.97 10.84
CA ASP A 309 -10.68 13.93 10.08
C ASP A 309 -11.64 15.08 10.46
#